data_AF-A0A525W3Z6-F1
#
_entry.id   AF-A0A525W3Z6-F1
#
_cell.length_a   1.000
_cell.length_b   1.000
_cell.length_c   1.000
_cell.angle_alpha   90.00
_cell.angle_beta   90.00
_cell.angle_gamma   90.00
#
_symmetry.space_group_name_H-M   'P 1'
#
loop_
_entity.id
_entity.type
_entity.pdbx_description
1 polymer ?
#
loop_
_entity_poly.entity_id
_entity_poly.type
_entity_poly.pdbx_seq_one_letter_code
_entity_poly.pdbx_strand_id
1 'polypeptide(L)'
;MKSAVLSTRGVLAALFVIIFCSALSCQVRPHLVIHQTDALIVVLRAIPAGYPSLEPYNHSYAIQPDEVLNILESVQYEAGSLIPFSGKHSREVFTRQQGELLAPAISKSLRQALPEEVVEFSLADQDRPDCRTKGLVFVLHDELHLIIEELRKPVYQGEPNTYQQPVLRWELLPSDKQRHYTSRPGGKGKITNWIITPLR
;
A
#
# COMPACT_ATOMS: atom_id res chain seq x y z
N MET A 1 -17.37 -6.35 69.00
CA MET A 1 -16.24 -6.51 68.04
C MET A 1 -16.47 -7.77 67.22
N LYS A 2 -16.80 -7.65 65.93
CA LYS A 2 -16.85 -8.77 64.97
C LYS A 2 -15.98 -8.38 63.78
N SER A 3 -14.96 -9.20 63.54
CA SER A 3 -13.94 -9.02 62.52
C SER A 3 -14.52 -9.39 61.14
N ALA A 4 -14.32 -8.53 60.15
CA ALA A 4 -14.69 -8.80 58.76
C ALA A 4 -13.64 -9.71 58.14
N VAL A 5 -14.03 -10.97 57.86
CA VAL A 5 -13.24 -11.89 57.04
C VAL A 5 -13.44 -11.47 55.58
N LEU A 6 -12.49 -10.70 55.06
CA LEU A 6 -12.45 -10.30 53.66
C LEU A 6 -12.21 -11.54 52.80
N SER A 7 -13.21 -11.90 51.99
CA SER A 7 -13.18 -13.08 51.11
C SER A 7 -12.15 -12.89 49.99
N THR A 8 -10.95 -13.40 50.21
CA THR A 8 -9.82 -13.42 49.26
C THR A 8 -10.07 -14.23 48.00
N ARG A 9 -11.14 -15.05 47.96
CA ARG A 9 -11.51 -15.86 46.79
C ARG A 9 -12.17 -15.07 45.66
N GLY A 10 -12.80 -13.93 45.94
CA GLY A 10 -13.46 -13.11 44.91
C GLY A 10 -12.50 -12.30 44.04
N VAL A 11 -11.36 -11.89 44.62
CA VAL A 11 -10.40 -11.00 43.94
C VAL A 11 -9.55 -11.75 42.90
N LEU A 12 -9.18 -13.01 43.19
CA LEU A 12 -8.40 -13.84 42.26
C LEU A 12 -9.21 -14.27 41.02
N ALA A 13 -10.52 -14.52 41.18
CA ALA A 13 -11.39 -14.85 40.06
C ALA A 13 -11.60 -13.67 39.11
N ALA A 14 -11.70 -12.44 39.64
CA ALA A 14 -11.85 -11.23 38.84
C ALA A 14 -10.57 -10.89 38.02
N LEU A 15 -9.38 -11.13 38.59
CA LEU A 15 -8.10 -10.94 37.90
C LEU A 15 -7.91 -11.89 36.72
N PHE A 16 -8.35 -13.16 36.84
CA PHE A 16 -8.26 -14.12 35.75
C PHE A 16 -9.17 -13.79 34.56
N VAL A 17 -10.36 -13.22 34.80
CA VAL A 17 -11.29 -12.82 33.73
C VAL A 17 -10.77 -11.61 32.95
N ILE A 18 -10.12 -10.65 33.60
CA ILE A 18 -9.55 -9.47 32.94
C ILE A 18 -8.35 -9.84 32.05
N ILE A 19 -7.54 -10.81 32.48
CA ILE A 19 -6.39 -11.32 31.69
C ILE A 19 -6.86 -12.09 30.45
N PHE A 20 -7.95 -12.86 30.55
CA PHE A 20 -8.48 -13.61 29.40
C PHE A 20 -9.21 -12.72 28.37
N CYS A 21 -9.87 -11.65 28.80
CA CYS A 21 -10.54 -10.72 27.88
C CYS A 21 -9.58 -9.79 27.11
N SER A 22 -8.35 -9.61 27.58
CA SER A 22 -7.34 -8.76 26.90
C SER A 22 -6.53 -9.50 25.83
N ALA A 23 -6.54 -10.84 25.81
CA ALA A 23 -5.83 -11.64 24.81
C ALA A 23 -6.57 -11.81 23.46
N LEU A 24 -7.82 -11.35 23.37
CA LEU A 24 -8.67 -11.52 22.17
C LEU A 24 -8.73 -10.29 21.24
N SER A 25 -8.04 -9.19 21.58
CA SER A 25 -8.16 -7.93 20.83
C SER A 25 -6.85 -7.52 20.15
N CYS A 26 -6.46 -8.29 19.15
CA CYS A 26 -5.61 -7.85 18.02
C CYS A 26 -5.65 -8.94 16.94
N GLN A 27 -6.82 -9.20 16.38
CA GLN A 27 -6.88 -9.91 15.09
C GLN A 27 -6.50 -8.91 14.00
N VAL A 28 -5.21 -8.86 13.67
CA VAL A 28 -4.77 -8.29 12.38
C VAL A 28 -5.53 -9.07 11.31
N ARG A 29 -6.36 -8.38 10.52
CA ARG A 29 -7.10 -9.02 9.44
C ARG A 29 -6.06 -9.34 8.37
N PRO A 30 -5.77 -10.63 8.10
CA PRO A 30 -4.63 -10.95 7.25
C PRO A 30 -4.82 -10.39 5.84
N HIS A 31 -6.04 -10.44 5.30
CA HIS A 31 -6.43 -9.84 4.02
C HIS A 31 -7.92 -9.49 4.04
N LEU A 32 -8.28 -8.21 4.19
CA LEU A 32 -9.66 -7.74 4.07
C LEU A 32 -9.89 -7.19 2.65
N VAL A 33 -10.69 -7.89 1.86
CA VAL A 33 -11.07 -7.45 0.51
C VAL A 33 -12.07 -6.29 0.60
N ILE A 34 -11.68 -5.12 0.10
CA ILE A 34 -12.53 -3.92 0.06
C ILE A 34 -13.25 -3.79 -1.29
N HIS A 35 -12.57 -4.21 -2.36
CA HIS A 35 -13.09 -4.17 -3.72
C HIS A 35 -12.52 -5.34 -4.54
N GLN A 36 -13.35 -5.98 -5.35
CA GLN A 36 -12.93 -7.04 -6.25
C GLN A 36 -13.81 -7.09 -7.49
N THR A 37 -13.19 -6.90 -8.65
CA THR A 37 -13.72 -7.08 -10.00
C THR A 37 -12.62 -7.69 -10.88
N ASP A 38 -12.95 -8.01 -12.13
CA ASP A 38 -11.94 -8.48 -13.10
C ASP A 38 -10.87 -7.42 -13.37
N ALA A 39 -11.24 -6.14 -13.31
CA ALA A 39 -10.35 -5.01 -13.57
C ALA A 39 -9.58 -4.55 -12.33
N LEU A 40 -10.15 -4.65 -11.12
CA LEU A 40 -9.57 -4.07 -9.91
C LEU A 40 -9.75 -4.99 -8.70
N ILE A 41 -8.66 -5.19 -7.96
CA ILE A 41 -8.66 -5.79 -6.62
C ILE A 41 -8.04 -4.79 -5.66
N VAL A 42 -8.70 -4.55 -4.53
CA VAL A 42 -8.19 -3.72 -3.43
C VAL A 42 -8.39 -4.45 -2.11
N VAL A 43 -7.31 -4.59 -1.35
CA VAL A 43 -7.24 -5.34 -0.09
C VAL A 43 -6.51 -4.53 0.97
N LEU A 44 -7.01 -4.59 2.20
CA LEU A 44 -6.27 -4.18 3.39
C LEU A 44 -5.50 -5.37 3.94
N ARG A 45 -4.24 -5.17 4.27
CA ARG A 45 -3.34 -6.21 4.79
C ARG A 45 -2.18 -5.60 5.55
N ALA A 46 -1.46 -6.40 6.32
CA ALA A 46 -0.17 -6.00 6.85
C ALA A 46 0.85 -5.71 5.72
N ILE A 47 1.77 -4.77 5.97
CA ILE A 47 2.85 -4.47 5.03
C ILE A 47 3.69 -5.74 4.74
N PRO A 48 4.00 -6.05 3.47
CA PRO A 48 4.81 -7.22 3.13
C PRO A 48 6.21 -7.16 3.77
N ALA A 49 6.84 -8.32 3.96
CA ALA A 49 8.24 -8.38 4.38
C ALA A 49 9.16 -7.76 3.30
N GLY A 50 10.22 -7.07 3.72
CA GLY A 50 11.19 -6.42 2.82
C GLY A 50 11.06 -4.89 2.74
N TYR A 51 10.00 -4.32 3.30
CA TYR A 51 9.89 -2.88 3.53
C TYR A 51 10.51 -2.48 4.87
N PRO A 52 11.01 -1.24 5.02
CA PRO A 52 11.50 -0.75 6.30
C PRO A 52 10.40 -0.84 7.37
N SER A 53 10.79 -1.05 8.63
CA SER A 53 9.86 -0.91 9.75
C SER A 53 9.42 0.55 9.80
N LEU A 54 8.16 0.81 9.51
CA LEU A 54 7.55 2.11 9.64
C LEU A 54 6.84 2.18 11.00
N GLU A 55 6.78 3.37 11.58
CA GLU A 55 5.92 3.62 12.75
C GLU A 55 4.45 3.34 12.38
N PRO A 56 3.56 3.09 13.37
CA PRO A 56 2.14 2.90 13.10
C PRO A 56 1.58 4.00 12.20
N TYR A 57 0.92 3.61 11.12
CA TYR A 57 0.38 4.51 10.12
C TYR A 57 -0.77 5.34 10.71
N ASN A 58 -0.74 6.64 10.43
CA ASN A 58 -1.82 7.52 10.84
C ASN A 58 -2.84 7.63 9.71
N HIS A 59 -3.76 6.68 9.65
CA HIS A 59 -4.86 6.68 8.69
C HIS A 59 -6.02 7.61 9.09
N SER A 60 -5.88 8.38 10.17
CA SER A 60 -6.93 9.33 10.60
C SER A 60 -7.21 10.42 9.56
N TYR A 61 -6.33 10.56 8.55
CA TYR A 61 -6.52 11.48 7.45
C TYR A 61 -7.49 10.91 6.40
N ALA A 62 -8.68 11.50 6.31
CA ALA A 62 -9.67 11.18 5.29
C ALA A 62 -9.34 11.88 3.96
N ILE A 63 -8.43 11.28 3.18
CA ILE A 63 -8.14 11.75 1.83
C ILE A 63 -9.37 11.56 0.91
N GLN A 64 -9.74 12.61 0.19
CA GLN A 64 -10.90 12.56 -0.71
C GLN A 64 -10.56 11.81 -2.01
N PRO A 65 -11.55 11.16 -2.67
CA PRO A 65 -11.31 10.48 -3.94
C PRO A 65 -10.68 11.39 -5.01
N ASP A 66 -11.12 12.65 -5.11
CA ASP A 66 -10.58 13.60 -6.09
C ASP A 66 -9.10 13.94 -5.82
N GLU A 67 -8.71 14.01 -4.55
CA GLU A 67 -7.32 14.23 -4.14
C GLU A 67 -6.47 13.01 -4.49
N VAL A 68 -6.96 11.80 -4.23
CA VAL A 68 -6.30 10.56 -4.65
C VAL A 68 -6.16 10.51 -6.18
N LEU A 69 -7.21 10.87 -6.93
CA LEU A 69 -7.19 10.90 -8.39
C LEU A 69 -6.10 11.83 -8.92
N ASN A 70 -6.05 13.07 -8.42
CA ASN A 70 -5.02 14.04 -8.81
C ASN A 70 -3.61 13.52 -8.53
N ILE A 71 -3.41 12.82 -7.40
CA ILE A 71 -2.12 12.19 -7.09
C ILE A 71 -1.82 11.11 -8.12
N LEU A 72 -2.74 10.18 -8.39
CA LEU A 72 -2.55 9.07 -9.33
C LEU A 72 -2.26 9.57 -10.76
N GLU A 73 -2.99 10.58 -11.25
CA GLU A 73 -2.78 11.17 -12.58
C GLU A 73 -1.40 11.84 -12.71
N SER A 74 -0.83 12.32 -11.60
CA SER A 74 0.52 12.92 -11.61
C SER A 74 1.66 11.90 -11.59
N VAL A 75 1.36 10.61 -11.34
CA VAL A 75 2.40 9.57 -11.24
C VAL A 75 2.88 9.17 -12.62
N GLN A 76 4.15 9.49 -12.87
CA GLN A 76 4.82 9.14 -14.10
C GLN A 76 5.94 8.13 -13.85
N TYR A 77 6.35 7.45 -14.91
CA TYR A 77 7.50 6.57 -14.90
C TYR A 77 8.31 6.71 -16.19
N GLU A 78 9.59 6.43 -16.08
CA GLU A 78 10.48 6.28 -17.23
C GLU A 78 10.75 4.79 -17.43
N ALA A 79 10.51 4.29 -18.66
CA ALA A 79 10.99 2.97 -19.05
C ALA A 79 12.40 3.11 -19.62
N GLY A 80 13.36 2.36 -19.08
CA GLY A 80 14.69 2.27 -19.66
C GLY A 80 14.60 1.77 -21.11
N SER A 81 15.22 2.49 -22.04
CA SER A 81 15.35 2.05 -23.42
C SER A 81 16.63 1.24 -23.60
N LEU A 82 16.54 0.15 -24.36
CA LEU A 82 17.71 -0.62 -24.81
C LEU A 82 18.48 0.12 -25.92
N ILE A 83 17.89 1.18 -26.50
CA ILE A 83 18.48 1.95 -27.59
C ILE A 83 19.08 3.24 -27.00
N PRO A 84 20.42 3.40 -27.01
CA PRO A 84 21.02 4.69 -26.68
C PRO A 84 20.50 5.71 -27.69
N PHE A 85 20.10 6.90 -27.24
CA PHE A 85 19.55 8.02 -28.04
C PHE A 85 18.05 8.01 -28.36
N SER A 86 17.27 6.99 -27.99
CA SER A 86 15.80 7.20 -27.94
C SER A 86 15.50 8.10 -26.74
N GLY A 87 14.81 9.22 -26.94
CA GLY A 87 14.44 10.14 -25.87
C GLY A 87 13.84 9.41 -24.67
N LYS A 88 14.17 9.87 -23.47
CA LYS A 88 13.53 9.42 -22.23
C LYS A 88 12.08 9.89 -22.27
N HIS A 89 11.17 9.02 -22.67
CA HIS A 89 9.75 9.35 -22.71
C HIS A 89 9.12 8.97 -21.37
N SER A 90 8.74 10.01 -20.63
CA SER A 90 7.88 9.85 -19.46
C SER A 90 6.53 9.28 -19.88
N ARG A 91 6.00 8.36 -19.08
CA ARG A 91 4.70 7.71 -19.29
C ARG A 91 3.90 7.74 -18.02
N GLU A 92 2.59 7.84 -18.13
CA GLU A 92 1.69 7.74 -16.98
C GLU A 92 1.64 6.30 -16.45
N VAL A 93 1.73 6.15 -15.13
CA VAL A 93 1.55 4.85 -14.47
C VAL A 93 0.09 4.41 -14.59
N PHE A 94 -0.83 5.35 -14.37
CA PHE A 94 -2.27 5.14 -14.42
C PHE A 94 -2.88 6.03 -15.49
N THR A 95 -3.77 5.47 -16.32
CA THR A 95 -4.65 6.30 -17.14
C THR A 95 -5.67 7.02 -16.27
N ARG A 96 -6.28 8.09 -16.77
CA ARG A 96 -7.41 8.76 -16.07
C ARG A 96 -8.52 7.79 -15.68
N GLN A 97 -8.94 6.91 -16.60
CA GLN A 97 -9.99 5.92 -16.34
C GLN A 97 -9.58 4.93 -15.23
N GLN A 98 -8.32 4.50 -15.23
CA GLN A 98 -7.76 3.69 -14.15
C GLN A 98 -7.76 4.43 -12.81
N GLY A 99 -7.40 5.72 -12.82
CA GLY A 99 -7.48 6.60 -11.65
C GLY A 99 -8.90 6.74 -11.12
N GLU A 100 -9.89 7.00 -11.98
CA GLU A 100 -11.30 7.15 -11.61
C GLU A 100 -11.87 5.86 -10.99
N LEU A 101 -11.39 4.69 -11.43
CA LEU A 101 -11.75 3.40 -10.84
C LEU A 101 -11.05 3.17 -9.49
N LEU A 102 -9.76 3.48 -9.39
CA LEU A 102 -8.92 3.14 -8.24
C LEU A 102 -9.07 4.13 -7.07
N ALA A 103 -9.24 5.42 -7.36
CA ALA A 103 -9.23 6.49 -6.36
C ALA A 103 -10.34 6.35 -5.30
N PRO A 104 -11.62 6.06 -5.65
CA PRO A 104 -12.66 5.84 -4.64
C PRO A 104 -12.37 4.62 -3.77
N ALA A 105 -11.80 3.55 -4.35
CA ALA A 105 -11.47 2.32 -3.64
C ALA A 105 -10.32 2.56 -2.65
N ILE A 106 -9.28 3.29 -3.05
CA ILE A 106 -8.19 3.71 -2.15
C ILE A 106 -8.72 4.60 -1.03
N SER A 107 -9.44 5.67 -1.34
CA SER A 107 -10.00 6.59 -0.33
C SER A 107 -10.89 5.87 0.69
N LYS A 108 -11.71 4.91 0.23
CA LYS A 108 -12.52 4.07 1.12
C LYS A 108 -11.65 3.14 1.97
N SER A 109 -10.63 2.52 1.38
CA SER A 109 -9.76 1.57 2.08
C SER A 109 -8.91 2.25 3.15
N LEU A 110 -8.34 3.42 2.84
CA LEU A 110 -7.55 4.19 3.80
C LEU A 110 -8.38 4.61 5.02
N ARG A 111 -9.67 4.95 4.84
CA ARG A 111 -10.57 5.24 5.97
C ARG A 111 -10.88 4.02 6.85
N GLN A 112 -10.65 2.81 6.36
CA GLN A 112 -10.91 1.56 7.07
C GLN A 112 -9.62 0.88 7.56
N ALA A 113 -8.46 1.36 7.12
CA ALA A 113 -7.16 0.79 7.43
C ALA A 113 -6.83 0.98 8.92
N LEU A 114 -6.44 -0.11 9.57
CA LEU A 114 -5.81 -0.06 10.90
C LEU A 114 -4.38 0.47 10.78
N PRO A 115 -3.78 1.02 11.85
CA PRO A 115 -2.42 1.59 11.81
C PRO A 115 -1.31 0.65 11.32
N GLU A 116 -1.52 -0.66 11.28
CA GLU A 116 -0.55 -1.63 10.77
C GLU A 116 -0.86 -2.09 9.33
N GLU A 117 -1.97 -1.63 8.76
CA GLU A 117 -2.47 -2.04 7.46
C GLU A 117 -2.05 -1.09 6.34
N VAL A 118 -1.85 -1.64 5.16
CA VAL A 118 -1.66 -0.91 3.91
C VAL A 118 -2.74 -1.34 2.92
N VAL A 119 -3.05 -0.45 1.99
CA VAL A 119 -3.94 -0.73 0.86
C VAL A 119 -3.10 -1.36 -0.25
N GLU A 120 -3.23 -2.66 -0.46
CA GLU A 120 -2.71 -3.32 -1.65
C GLU A 120 -3.74 -3.22 -2.78
N PHE A 121 -3.28 -2.87 -3.98
CA PHE A 121 -4.11 -2.85 -5.18
C PHE A 121 -3.49 -3.68 -6.29
N SER A 122 -4.35 -4.23 -7.14
CA SER A 122 -4.00 -4.89 -8.38
C SER A 122 -4.99 -4.46 -9.45
N LEU A 123 -4.51 -3.76 -10.46
CA LEU A 123 -5.30 -3.13 -11.51
C LEU A 123 -4.92 -3.69 -12.89
N ALA A 124 -5.90 -4.11 -13.67
CA ALA A 124 -5.70 -4.52 -15.06
C ALA A 124 -5.33 -3.33 -15.95
N ASP A 125 -4.42 -3.57 -16.89
CA ASP A 125 -4.13 -2.63 -17.97
C ASP A 125 -5.32 -2.60 -18.94
N GLN A 126 -5.71 -1.39 -19.35
CA GLN A 126 -6.89 -1.16 -20.17
C GLN A 126 -6.76 -1.78 -21.57
N ASP A 127 -5.57 -1.66 -22.16
CA ASP A 127 -5.32 -2.15 -23.52
C ASP A 127 -4.87 -3.62 -23.53
N ARG A 128 -4.41 -4.11 -22.37
CA ARG A 128 -3.86 -5.45 -22.17
C ARG A 128 -4.35 -6.04 -20.85
N PRO A 129 -5.59 -6.58 -20.79
CA PRO A 129 -6.20 -7.03 -19.53
C PRO A 129 -5.47 -8.20 -18.87
N ASP A 130 -4.60 -8.90 -19.62
CA ASP A 130 -3.68 -9.91 -19.13
C ASP A 130 -2.48 -9.31 -18.38
N CYS A 131 -2.23 -8.02 -18.52
CA CYS A 131 -1.21 -7.27 -17.78
C CYS A 131 -1.82 -6.56 -16.57
N ARG A 132 -1.09 -6.53 -15.45
CA ARG A 132 -1.52 -5.86 -14.23
C ARG A 132 -0.46 -4.95 -13.64
N THR A 133 -0.92 -3.84 -13.07
CA THR A 133 -0.13 -2.97 -12.19
C THR A 133 -0.52 -3.26 -10.76
N LYS A 134 0.47 -3.56 -9.91
CA LYS A 134 0.27 -3.80 -8.48
C LYS A 134 1.08 -2.84 -7.65
N GLY A 135 0.53 -2.48 -6.50
CA GLY A 135 1.20 -1.59 -5.59
C GLY A 135 0.55 -1.50 -4.22
N LEU A 136 1.18 -0.71 -3.37
CA LEU A 136 0.78 -0.45 -1.99
C LEU A 136 0.55 1.05 -1.80
N VAL A 137 -0.47 1.38 -1.00
CA VAL A 137 -0.79 2.75 -0.61
C VAL A 137 -1.05 2.83 0.89
N PHE A 138 -0.46 3.81 1.56
CA PHE A 138 -0.71 4.11 2.97
C PHE A 138 -0.42 5.58 3.27
N VAL A 139 -0.87 6.04 4.44
CA VAL A 139 -0.65 7.41 4.91
C VAL A 139 0.21 7.40 6.16
N LEU A 140 1.26 8.21 6.17
CA LEU A 140 2.16 8.38 7.30
C LEU A 140 2.55 9.85 7.38
N HIS A 141 2.47 10.46 8.58
CA HIS A 141 2.86 11.86 8.83
C HIS A 141 2.26 12.90 7.86
N ASP A 142 0.96 12.78 7.53
CA ASP A 142 0.28 13.65 6.54
C ASP A 142 0.84 13.51 5.10
N GLU A 143 1.44 12.36 4.78
CA GLU A 143 1.97 12.05 3.46
C GLU A 143 1.36 10.75 2.94
N LEU A 144 0.97 10.76 1.67
CA LEU A 144 0.57 9.55 0.96
C LEU A 144 1.81 8.88 0.36
N HIS A 145 2.04 7.64 0.78
CA HIS A 145 3.06 6.77 0.25
C HIS A 145 2.44 5.85 -0.80
N LEU A 146 3.01 5.87 -2.01
CA LEU A 146 2.65 4.99 -3.11
C LEU A 146 3.88 4.19 -3.51
N ILE A 147 3.73 2.87 -3.52
CA ILE A 147 4.76 1.93 -3.97
C ILE A 147 4.21 1.14 -5.14
N ILE A 148 4.92 1.12 -6.26
CA ILE A 148 4.59 0.25 -7.40
C ILE A 148 5.48 -0.99 -7.31
N GLU A 149 4.88 -2.16 -7.14
CA GLU A 149 5.61 -3.44 -7.05
C GLU A 149 5.72 -4.11 -8.42
N GLU A 150 4.64 -4.08 -9.19
CA GLU A 150 4.58 -4.60 -10.55
C GLU A 150 3.98 -3.53 -11.45
N LEU A 151 4.66 -3.20 -12.55
CA LEU A 151 4.15 -2.24 -13.53
C LEU A 151 3.79 -2.98 -14.82
N ARG A 152 2.49 -3.03 -15.16
CA ARG A 152 1.96 -3.63 -16.39
C ARG A 152 2.55 -5.01 -16.69
N LYS A 153 2.68 -5.85 -15.65
CA LYS A 153 3.28 -7.18 -15.73
C LYS A 153 2.26 -8.21 -16.21
N PRO A 154 2.57 -9.06 -17.18
CA PRO A 154 1.67 -10.13 -17.61
C PRO A 154 1.36 -11.12 -16.49
N VAL A 155 0.11 -11.58 -16.44
CA VAL A 155 -0.40 -12.59 -15.50
C VAL A 155 -0.51 -13.93 -16.25
N TYR A 156 0.62 -14.56 -16.55
CA TYR A 156 0.61 -15.93 -17.10
C TYR A 156 0.53 -16.95 -15.96
N GLN A 157 -0.60 -17.65 -15.87
CA GLN A 157 -0.75 -18.85 -15.04
C GLN A 157 -0.44 -20.07 -15.92
N GLY A 158 0.76 -20.67 -15.81
CA GLY A 158 0.95 -22.02 -16.35
C GLY A 158 2.34 -22.47 -16.80
N GLU A 159 3.29 -21.59 -17.10
CA GLU A 159 4.62 -22.04 -17.57
C GLU A 159 5.77 -21.40 -16.76
N PRO A 160 6.83 -22.15 -16.42
CA PRO A 160 8.04 -21.57 -15.86
C PRO A 160 8.60 -20.58 -16.88
N ASN A 161 8.73 -19.30 -16.47
CA ASN A 161 9.32 -18.19 -17.20
C ASN A 161 10.57 -18.61 -18.00
N THR A 162 10.39 -19.12 -19.22
CA THR A 162 11.48 -19.50 -20.13
C THR A 162 11.81 -18.36 -21.09
N TYR A 163 10.93 -17.37 -21.19
CA TYR A 163 11.20 -16.07 -21.75
C TYR A 163 11.17 -15.03 -20.63
N GLN A 164 12.24 -14.98 -19.84
CA GLN A 164 12.53 -13.78 -19.06
C GLN A 164 12.81 -12.65 -20.06
N GLN A 165 11.75 -11.96 -20.50
CA GLN A 165 11.94 -10.63 -21.06
C GLN A 165 12.79 -9.85 -20.05
N PRO A 166 13.83 -9.13 -20.49
CA PRO A 166 14.58 -8.27 -19.61
C PRO A 166 13.56 -7.42 -18.87
N VAL A 167 13.57 -7.45 -17.53
CA VAL A 167 12.79 -6.49 -16.74
C VAL A 167 13.34 -5.14 -17.14
N LEU A 168 12.65 -4.45 -18.06
CA LEU A 168 13.03 -3.11 -18.48
C LEU A 168 13.11 -2.31 -17.19
N ARG A 169 14.32 -1.83 -16.88
CA ARG A 169 14.54 -1.07 -15.66
C ARG A 169 13.69 0.18 -15.77
N TRP A 170 12.68 0.29 -14.93
CA TRP A 170 11.82 1.45 -14.86
C TRP A 170 11.99 2.15 -13.51
N GLU A 171 11.71 3.43 -13.50
CA GLU A 171 11.70 4.24 -12.30
C GLU A 171 10.54 5.20 -12.33
N LEU A 172 9.92 5.43 -11.17
CA LEU A 172 8.93 6.48 -11.05
C LEU A 172 9.61 7.84 -11.19
N LEU A 173 8.89 8.78 -11.75
CA LEU A 173 9.29 10.17 -11.89
C LEU A 173 8.39 10.99 -10.97
N PRO A 174 8.92 11.60 -9.89
CA PRO A 174 8.14 12.45 -9.02
C PRO A 174 7.79 13.74 -9.77
N SER A 175 6.54 14.18 -9.66
CA SER A 175 6.13 15.54 -10.01
C SER A 175 6.62 16.58 -9.00
N ASP A 176 6.35 17.87 -9.24
CA ASP A 176 6.86 19.00 -8.44
C ASP A 176 6.57 18.92 -6.93
N LYS A 177 5.48 18.23 -6.55
CA LYS A 177 5.09 18.04 -5.14
C LYS A 177 5.51 16.68 -4.58
N GLN A 178 6.02 15.79 -5.42
CA GLN A 178 6.36 14.43 -5.05
C GLN A 178 7.85 14.30 -4.79
N ARG A 179 8.19 13.28 -4.02
CA ARG A 179 9.59 12.87 -3.85
C ARG A 179 9.69 11.37 -3.78
N HIS A 180 10.87 10.85 -4.08
CA HIS A 180 11.13 9.45 -3.81
C HIS A 180 11.37 9.20 -2.33
N TYR A 181 11.04 7.99 -1.91
CA TYR A 181 11.61 7.48 -0.67
C TYR A 181 13.14 7.36 -0.79
N THR A 182 13.83 7.96 0.16
CA THR A 182 15.28 7.84 0.30
C THR A 182 15.56 7.13 1.61
N SER A 183 16.32 6.03 1.57
CA SER A 183 16.81 5.41 2.79
C SER A 183 18.00 6.22 3.33
N ARG A 184 17.96 6.71 4.57
CA ARG A 184 19.16 7.17 5.34
C ARG A 184 18.90 7.02 6.85
N PRO A 185 19.93 6.78 7.70
CA PRO A 185 21.36 6.63 7.45
C PRO A 185 21.86 5.17 7.56
N GLY A 186 22.69 4.73 6.61
CA GLY A 186 23.37 3.41 6.61
C GLY A 186 23.09 2.55 5.38
N GLY A 187 21.95 2.75 4.71
CA GLY A 187 21.62 2.13 3.43
C GLY A 187 22.09 2.98 2.24
N LYS A 188 22.83 2.38 1.31
CA LYS A 188 23.10 3.00 0.00
C LYS A 188 21.94 2.66 -0.94
N GLY A 189 21.12 3.65 -1.30
CA GLY A 189 20.16 3.50 -2.40
C GLY A 189 18.89 4.34 -2.27
N LYS A 190 18.46 4.93 -3.39
CA LYS A 190 17.15 5.55 -3.59
C LYS A 190 16.19 4.45 -4.06
N ILE A 191 15.02 4.33 -3.42
CA ILE A 191 13.98 3.38 -3.87
C ILE A 191 13.19 4.08 -4.98
N THR A 192 13.40 3.66 -6.22
CA THR A 192 12.89 4.37 -7.41
C THR A 192 11.43 4.07 -7.72
N ASN A 193 10.85 3.04 -7.12
CA ASN A 193 9.45 2.64 -7.27
C ASN A 193 8.54 3.10 -6.11
N TRP A 194 9.05 3.96 -5.22
CA TRP A 194 8.30 4.50 -4.08
C TRP A 194 8.27 6.02 -4.15
N ILE A 195 7.06 6.58 -4.35
CA ILE A 195 6.76 8.02 -4.31
C ILE A 195 6.05 8.38 -3.02
N ILE A 196 6.38 9.56 -2.50
CA ILE A 196 5.76 10.20 -1.34
C ILE A 196 5.15 11.52 -1.82
N THR A 197 3.88 11.75 -1.52
CA THR A 197 3.15 12.98 -1.83
C THR A 197 2.64 13.62 -0.53
N PRO A 198 3.04 14.87 -0.21
CA PRO A 198 2.45 15.62 0.90
C PRO A 198 0.95 15.86 0.67
N LEU A 199 0.16 15.75 1.73
CA LEU A 199 -1.29 16.02 1.72
C LEU A 199 -1.63 17.44 2.22
N ARG A 200 -0.62 18.29 2.45
CA ARG A 200 -0.73 19.69 2.90
C ARG A 200 0.20 20.61 2.14
#